data_AF-A0A6L7ZVM4-F1
#
_entry.id   AF-A0A6L7ZVM4-F1
#
_cell.length_a   1.000
_cell.length_b   1.000
_cell.length_c   1.000
_cell.angle_alpha   90.00
_cell.angle_beta   90.00
_cell.angle_gamma   90.00
#
_symmetry.space_group_name_H-M   'P 1'
#
loop_
_entity.id
_entity.type
_entity.pdbx_description
1 polymer ?
#
loop_
_entity_poly.entity_id
_entity_poly.type
_entity_poly.pdbx_seq_one_letter_code
_entity_poly.pdbx_strand_id
1 'polypeptide(L)'
;MLAALILFALGIVDGLAARFADDPGHVLRILAFVIGLTALLFVSGGLAFLFLGRRFALTVGLSSGLRNMAILLGAVPSAVNADILLFLAVAQFPIYMAPAMLKPLARRLAAGGDRPAPDT
;
A
#
# COMPACT_ATOMS: atom_id res chain seq x y z
N MET A 1 -19.68 4.79 -16.38
CA MET A 1 -18.47 4.30 -15.66
C MET A 1 -17.84 5.38 -14.79
N LEU A 2 -17.47 6.55 -15.35
CA LEU A 2 -16.87 7.65 -14.57
C LEU A 2 -17.71 8.09 -13.35
N ALA A 3 -19.02 8.32 -13.55
CA ALA A 3 -19.91 8.72 -12.47
C ALA A 3 -19.97 7.70 -11.32
N ALA A 4 -19.92 6.40 -11.62
CA ALA A 4 -19.92 5.36 -10.59
C ALA A 4 -18.63 5.36 -9.77
N LEU A 5 -17.46 5.58 -10.41
CA LEU A 5 -16.19 5.73 -9.72
C LEU A 5 -16.16 6.97 -8.82
N ILE A 6 -16.75 8.08 -9.28
CA ILE A 6 -16.83 9.32 -8.50
C ILE A 6 -17.74 9.13 -7.29
N LEU A 7 -18.94 8.56 -7.46
CA LEU A 7 -19.85 8.28 -6.36
C LEU A 7 -19.24 7.31 -5.34
N PHE A 8 -18.51 6.31 -5.80
CA PHE A 8 -17.78 5.38 -4.95
C PHE A 8 -16.68 6.08 -4.14
N ALA A 9 -15.88 6.93 -4.79
CA ALA A 9 -14.84 7.71 -4.12
C ALA A 9 -15.44 8.69 -3.08
N LEU A 10 -16.53 9.38 -3.41
CA LEU A 10 -17.22 10.28 -2.49
C LEU A 10 -17.80 9.52 -1.30
N GLY A 11 -18.46 8.38 -1.51
CA GLY A 11 -18.98 7.56 -0.43
C GLY A 11 -17.90 7.06 0.54
N ILE A 12 -16.72 6.74 0.03
CA ILE A 12 -15.57 6.38 0.87
C ILE A 12 -15.09 7.58 1.69
N VAL A 13 -14.94 8.75 1.06
CA VAL A 13 -14.42 9.95 1.73
C VAL A 13 -15.41 10.46 2.78
N ASP A 14 -16.71 10.51 2.48
CA ASP A 14 -17.74 10.92 3.42
C ASP A 14 -17.87 9.93 4.58
N GLY A 15 -17.83 8.62 4.30
CA GLY A 15 -17.84 7.59 5.33
C GLY A 15 -16.61 7.65 6.24
N LEU A 16 -15.44 7.91 5.67
CA LEU A 16 -14.19 8.09 6.42
C LEU A 16 -14.22 9.38 7.26
N ALA A 17 -14.72 10.49 6.70
CA ALA A 17 -14.80 11.77 7.38
C ALA A 17 -15.77 11.72 8.57
N ALA A 18 -16.96 11.14 8.39
CA ALA A 18 -17.92 10.91 9.47
C ALA A 18 -17.32 10.04 10.57
N ARG A 19 -16.64 8.95 10.21
CA ARG A 19 -16.03 8.04 11.19
C ARG A 19 -14.85 8.66 11.93
N PHE A 20 -14.08 9.52 11.27
CA PHE A 20 -12.99 10.28 11.88
C PHE A 20 -13.51 11.37 12.82
N ALA A 21 -14.66 11.98 12.53
CA ALA A 21 -15.30 12.93 13.42
C ALA A 21 -15.87 12.26 14.69
N ASP A 22 -16.45 11.06 14.54
CA ASP A 22 -17.00 10.29 15.66
C ASP A 22 -15.93 9.67 16.56
N ASP A 23 -14.92 9.00 15.97
CA ASP A 23 -13.87 8.31 16.71
C ASP A 23 -12.53 8.38 15.98
N PRO A 24 -11.80 9.50 16.09
CA PRO A 24 -10.52 9.68 15.43
C PRO A 24 -9.47 8.68 15.95
N GLY A 25 -9.59 8.25 17.21
CA GLY A 25 -8.67 7.31 17.83
C GLY A 25 -8.72 5.94 17.17
N HIS A 26 -9.92 5.43 16.88
CA HIS A 26 -10.11 4.17 16.17
C HIS A 26 -9.56 4.22 14.74
N VAL A 27 -9.83 5.30 14.00
CA VAL A 27 -9.29 5.48 12.63
C VAL A 27 -7.76 5.50 12.63
N LEU A 28 -7.13 6.21 13.58
CA LEU A 28 -5.68 6.25 13.70
C LEU A 28 -5.07 4.90 14.05
N ARG A 29 -5.71 4.09 14.90
CA ARG A 29 -5.25 2.72 15.20
C ARG A 29 -5.31 1.83 13.96
N ILE A 30 -6.39 1.91 13.19
CA ILE A 30 -6.52 1.15 11.94
C ILE A 30 -5.48 1.61 10.93
N LEU A 31 -5.23 2.92 10.80
CA LEU A 31 -4.17 3.45 9.95
C LEU A 31 -2.78 2.94 10.37
N ALA A 32 -2.47 3.00 11.66
CA ALA A 32 -1.20 2.50 12.18
C ALA A 32 -1.05 1.00 11.92
N PHE A 33 -2.12 0.22 12.12
CA PHE A 33 -2.14 -1.21 11.82
C PHE A 33 -1.90 -1.49 10.33
N VAL A 34 -2.58 -0.78 9.44
CA VAL A 34 -2.41 -0.87 7.99
C VAL A 34 -0.98 -0.58 7.58
N ILE A 35 -0.40 0.52 8.07
CA ILE A 35 0.99 0.89 7.77
C ILE A 35 1.95 -0.21 8.26
N GLY A 36 1.74 -0.70 9.48
CA GLY A 36 2.54 -1.79 10.06
C GLY A 36 2.44 -3.08 9.24
N LEU A 37 1.23 -3.46 8.81
CA LEU A 37 1.00 -4.65 8.00
C LEU A 37 1.63 -4.52 6.61
N THR A 38 1.51 -3.36 5.96
CA THR A 38 2.18 -3.07 4.68
C THR A 38 3.69 -3.18 4.82
N ALA A 39 4.28 -2.59 5.86
CA ALA A 39 5.71 -2.67 6.12
C ALA A 39 6.15 -4.11 6.39
N LEU A 40 5.39 -4.86 7.19
CA LEU A 40 5.65 -6.26 7.48
C LEU A 40 5.63 -7.11 6.21
N LEU A 41 4.62 -6.94 5.35
CA LEU A 41 4.49 -7.66 4.08
C LEU A 41 5.61 -7.29 3.08
N PHE A 42 5.99 -6.02 3.04
CA PHE A 42 7.10 -5.55 2.23
C PHE A 42 8.43 -6.18 2.68
N VAL A 43 8.72 -6.10 3.98
CA VAL A 43 9.97 -6.62 4.55
C VAL A 43 10.01 -8.15 4.44
N SER A 44 8.96 -8.84 4.86
CA SER A 44 8.91 -10.31 4.79
C SER A 44 8.97 -10.82 3.34
N GLY A 45 8.23 -10.19 2.42
CA GLY A 45 8.29 -10.52 1.00
C GLY A 45 9.67 -10.27 0.39
N GLY A 46 10.35 -9.18 0.79
CA GLY A 46 11.72 -8.93 0.36
C GLY A 46 12.72 -9.93 0.92
N LEU A 47 12.69 -10.12 2.25
CA LEU A 47 13.60 -11.02 2.96
C LEU A 47 13.48 -12.47 2.47
N ALA A 48 12.25 -12.95 2.24
CA ALA A 48 11.99 -14.30 1.77
C ALA A 48 12.61 -14.58 0.40
N PHE A 49 12.83 -13.57 -0.44
CA PHE A 49 13.35 -13.72 -1.80
C PHE A 49 14.73 -13.07 -1.99
N LEU A 50 15.44 -12.73 -0.90
CA LEU A 50 16.79 -12.16 -0.96
C LEU A 50 17.79 -13.04 -1.71
N PHE A 51 17.61 -14.36 -1.64
CA PHE A 51 18.51 -15.32 -2.29
C PHE A 51 18.46 -15.29 -3.83
N LEU A 52 17.41 -14.73 -4.44
CA LEU A 52 17.32 -14.51 -5.90
C LEU A 52 17.94 -13.18 -6.34
N GLY A 53 18.55 -12.44 -5.42
CA GLY A 53 19.21 -11.17 -5.69
C GLY A 53 18.34 -9.96 -5.34
N ARG A 54 19.04 -8.84 -5.08
CA ARG A 54 18.46 -7.63 -4.49
C ARG A 54 17.35 -7.00 -5.33
N ARG A 55 17.46 -7.03 -6.66
CA ARG A 55 16.41 -6.48 -7.55
C ARG A 55 15.12 -7.29 -7.45
N PHE A 56 15.22 -8.62 -7.51
CA PHE A 56 14.06 -9.51 -7.44
C PHE A 56 13.38 -9.44 -6.07
N ALA A 57 14.17 -9.48 -5.00
CA ALA A 57 13.69 -9.33 -3.62
C ALA A 57 12.91 -8.02 -3.43
N LEU A 58 13.42 -6.90 -3.93
CA LEU A 58 12.74 -5.61 -3.84
C LEU A 58 11.43 -5.58 -4.63
N THR A 59 11.40 -6.17 -5.83
CA THR A 59 10.16 -6.30 -6.61
C THR A 59 9.12 -7.10 -5.84
N VAL A 60 9.48 -8.26 -5.29
CA VAL A 60 8.54 -9.09 -4.52
C VAL A 60 8.07 -8.40 -3.25
N GLY A 61 8.97 -7.75 -2.50
CA GLY A 61 8.60 -6.96 -1.33
C GLY A 61 7.60 -5.86 -1.70
N LEU A 62 7.89 -5.11 -2.77
CA LEU A 62 7.01 -4.04 -3.25
C LEU A 62 5.63 -4.56 -3.66
N SER A 63 5.60 -5.63 -4.45
CA SER A 63 4.36 -6.29 -4.89
C SER A 63 3.59 -6.94 -3.75
N SER A 64 4.24 -7.33 -2.65
CA SER A 64 3.59 -7.91 -1.47
C SER A 64 2.93 -6.85 -0.59
N GLY A 65 3.65 -5.75 -0.32
CA GLY A 65 3.20 -4.69 0.58
C GLY A 65 2.22 -3.70 -0.05
N LEU A 66 2.36 -3.40 -1.35
CA LEU A 66 1.58 -2.36 -2.04
C LEU A 66 0.61 -2.96 -3.06
N ARG A 67 -0.28 -3.84 -2.58
CA ARG A 67 -1.28 -4.50 -3.42
C ARG A 67 -2.54 -3.64 -3.56
N ASN A 68 -3.21 -3.78 -4.69
CA ASN A 68 -4.52 -3.17 -4.88
C ASN A 68 -5.55 -3.86 -3.98
N MET A 69 -5.87 -3.25 -2.84
CA MET A 69 -6.86 -3.76 -1.90
C MET A 69 -8.31 -3.60 -2.41
N ALA A 70 -8.58 -2.70 -3.37
CA ALA A 70 -9.94 -2.49 -3.88
C ALA A 70 -10.53 -3.77 -4.53
N ILE A 71 -9.68 -4.70 -4.97
CA ILE A 71 -10.10 -6.02 -5.47
C ILE A 71 -10.90 -6.79 -4.41
N LEU A 72 -10.61 -6.60 -3.12
CA LEU A 72 -11.34 -7.26 -2.03
C LEU A 72 -12.82 -6.84 -2.00
N LEU A 73 -13.20 -5.65 -2.46
CA LEU A 73 -14.62 -5.24 -2.49
C LEU A 73 -15.46 -6.10 -3.42
N GLY A 74 -14.87 -6.65 -4.48
CA GLY A 74 -15.56 -7.57 -5.37
C GLY A 74 -15.70 -8.99 -4.80
N ALA A 75 -14.87 -9.34 -3.81
CA ALA A 75 -14.79 -10.69 -3.24
C ALA A 75 -15.56 -10.83 -1.92
N VAL A 76 -15.78 -9.73 -1.20
CA VAL A 76 -16.42 -9.75 0.12
C VAL A 76 -17.94 -9.50 -0.04
N PRO A 77 -18.81 -10.23 0.69
CA PRO A 77 -20.26 -10.04 0.60
C PRO A 77 -20.71 -8.59 0.80
N SER A 78 -21.87 -8.21 0.26
CA SER A 78 -22.41 -6.84 0.40
C SER A 78 -22.70 -6.42 1.85
N ALA A 79 -22.87 -7.38 2.77
CA ALA A 79 -23.14 -7.16 4.19
C ALA A 79 -21.85 -7.10 5.04
N VAL A 80 -20.92 -6.23 4.65
CA VAL A 80 -19.62 -6.11 5.32
C VAL A 80 -19.65 -5.10 6.45
N ASN A 81 -18.98 -5.45 7.55
CA ASN A 81 -18.80 -4.59 8.71
C ASN A 81 -18.12 -3.26 8.30
N ALA A 82 -18.60 -2.14 8.84
CA ALA A 82 -18.06 -0.81 8.59
C ALA A 82 -16.54 -0.72 8.81
N ASP A 83 -15.99 -1.49 9.75
CA ASP A 83 -14.54 -1.53 10.01
C ASP A 83 -13.72 -2.10 8.84
N ILE A 84 -14.29 -3.03 8.07
CA ILE A 84 -13.62 -3.58 6.88
C ILE A 84 -13.60 -2.55 5.77
N LEU A 85 -14.69 -1.78 5.60
CA LEU A 85 -14.73 -0.68 4.63
C LEU A 85 -13.75 0.44 5.03
N LEU A 86 -13.68 0.77 6.32
CA LEU A 86 -12.71 1.72 6.87
C LEU A 86 -11.28 1.23 6.66
N PHE A 87 -10.99 -0.03 6.99
CA PHE A 87 -9.70 -0.66 6.72
C PHE A 87 -9.33 -0.52 5.24
N LEU A 88 -10.27 -0.78 4.34
CA LEU A 88 -10.01 -0.73 2.91
C LEU A 88 -9.79 0.68 2.37
N ALA A 89 -10.51 1.67 2.91
CA ALA A 89 -10.31 3.07 2.61
C ALA A 89 -8.92 3.53 3.05
N VAL A 90 -8.55 3.19 4.29
CA VAL A 90 -7.29 3.59 4.91
C VAL A 90 -6.09 2.82 4.33
N ALA A 91 -6.30 1.60 3.85
CA ALA A 91 -5.28 0.79 3.16
C ALA A 91 -4.73 1.41 1.87
N GLN A 92 -5.37 2.46 1.35
CA GLN A 92 -4.90 3.18 0.16
C GLN A 92 -3.78 4.17 0.49
N PHE A 93 -3.70 4.66 1.73
CA PHE A 93 -2.69 5.67 2.13
C PHE A 93 -1.25 5.22 1.87
N PRO A 94 -0.82 3.99 2.26
CA PRO A 94 0.51 3.50 1.95
C PRO A 94 0.82 3.49 0.45
N ILE A 95 -0.17 3.21 -0.39
CA ILE A 95 0.00 3.17 -1.86
C ILE A 95 0.28 4.58 -2.40
N TYR A 96 -0.45 5.59 -1.92
CA TYR A 96 -0.23 6.98 -2.32
C TYR A 96 1.08 7.56 -1.77
N MET A 97 1.53 7.09 -0.60
CA MET A 97 2.80 7.53 0.02
C MET A 97 4.03 6.78 -0.54
N ALA A 98 3.83 5.58 -1.08
CA ALA A 98 4.92 4.72 -1.55
C ALA A 98 5.88 5.38 -2.55
N PRO A 99 5.44 6.15 -3.57
CA PRO A 99 6.35 6.82 -4.50
C PRO A 99 7.33 7.76 -3.79
N ALA A 100 6.85 8.50 -2.78
CA ALA A 100 7.69 9.38 -1.98
C ALA A 100 8.68 8.61 -1.12
N MET A 101 8.24 7.49 -0.52
CA MET A 101 9.07 6.64 0.34
C MET A 101 10.12 5.83 -0.45
N LEU A 102 9.81 5.43 -1.68
CA LEU A 102 10.67 4.60 -2.53
C LEU A 102 11.68 5.40 -3.34
N LYS A 103 11.42 6.68 -3.60
CA LYS A 103 12.35 7.59 -4.30
C LYS A 103 13.79 7.56 -3.76
N PRO A 104 14.05 7.63 -2.43
CA PRO A 104 15.41 7.53 -1.90
C PRO A 104 16.03 6.13 -2.10
N LEU A 105 15.23 5.07 -2.00
CA LEU A 105 15.71 3.70 -2.21
C LEU A 105 16.09 3.48 -3.68
N ALA A 106 15.27 3.96 -4.61
CA ALA A 106 15.55 3.94 -6.05
C ALA A 106 16.84 4.69 -6.39
N ARG A 107 17.06 5.88 -5.79
CA ARG A 107 18.30 6.66 -5.95
C ARG A 107 19.54 5.89 -5.47
N ARG A 108 19.47 5.22 -4.31
CA ARG A 108 20.57 4.41 -3.78
C ARG A 108 20.89 3.20 -4.66
N LEU A 109 19.86 2.59 -5.25
CA LEU A 109 20.03 1.46 -6.17
C LEU A 109 20.63 1.87 -7.51
N ALA A 110 20.25 3.05 -8.03
CA ALA A 110 20.84 3.61 -9.24
C ALA A 110 22.32 3.98 -9.04
N ALA A 111 22.66 4.64 -7.91
CA ALA A 111 24.03 5.01 -7.58
C ALA A 111 24.98 3.80 -7.40
N GLY A 112 24.46 2.62 -7.09
CA GLY A 112 25.25 1.39 -7.01
C GLY A 112 25.31 0.57 -8.31
N GLY A 113 24.63 1.02 -9.37
CA GLY A 113 24.51 0.32 -10.66
C GLY A 113 25.44 0.84 -11.77
N ASP A 114 25.96 2.07 -11.64
CA ASP A 114 26.91 2.67 -12.59
C ASP A 114 28.35 2.22 -12.31
N ARG A 115 28.63 0.92 -12.44
CA ARG A 115 30.00 0.52 -12.82
C ARG A 115 30.06 0.54 -14.35
N PRO A 116 30.85 1.42 -14.97
CA PRO A 116 31.04 1.38 -16.41
C PRO A 116 31.54 -0.01 -16.82
N ALA A 117 30.98 -0.54 -17.91
CA ALA A 117 31.49 -1.76 -18.52
C ALA A 117 32.99 -1.56 -18.83
N PRO A 118 33.86 -2.56 -18.59
CA PRO A 118 35.25 -2.43 -18.98
C PRO A 118 35.30 -2.28 -20.50
N ASP A 119 35.94 -1.21 -20.95
CA ASP A 119 36.24 -0.98 -22.36
C ASP A 119 37.06 -2.17 -22.88
N THR A 120 36.43 -3.04 -23.68
CA THR A 120 37.10 -4.08 -24.47
C THR A 120 37.15 -3.65 -25.92
#